data_AF-B5IA84-F1
#
_entry.id   AF-B5IA84-F1
#
_cell.length_a   1.000
_cell.length_b   1.000
_cell.length_c   1.000
_cell.angle_alpha   90.00
_cell.angle_beta   90.00
_cell.angle_gamma   90.00
#
_symmetry.space_group_name_H-M   'P 1'
#
loop_
_entity.id
_entity.type
_entity.pdbx_description
1 polymer ?
#
loop_
_entity_poly.entity_id
_entity_poly.type
_entity_poly.pdbx_seq_one_letter_code
_entity_poly.pdbx_strand_id
1 'polypeptide(L)'
;MGSEEDKMVRVPKEMYLAIYEIIKEYPHYGWKGPSEFVRDAIRRYVKEIKERELILKKAMGYMPQKIESILRNFMDEEDAREMAQKIEEIDEEDAEEYVARVVEILQDKLGPTLAELLARRLLEGEL
;
A
#
# COMPACT_ATOMS: atom_id res chain seq x y z
N MET A 1 0.15 -16.99 28.44
CA MET A 1 -1.21 -17.42 28.03
C MET A 1 -2.11 -16.21 28.22
N GLY A 2 -2.49 -15.53 27.15
CA GLY A 2 -3.43 -14.40 27.23
C GLY A 2 -4.86 -14.93 27.19
N SER A 3 -5.66 -14.64 28.22
CA SER A 3 -7.06 -15.05 28.31
C SER A 3 -7.88 -14.42 27.17
N GLU A 4 -8.77 -15.22 26.56
CA GLU A 4 -9.64 -14.84 25.43
C GLU A 4 -10.59 -13.66 25.71
N GLU A 5 -10.69 -13.20 26.96
CA GLU A 5 -11.60 -12.15 27.40
C GLU A 5 -11.15 -10.72 26.99
N ASP A 6 -9.90 -10.53 26.57
CA ASP A 6 -9.31 -9.19 26.36
C ASP A 6 -9.47 -8.60 24.94
N LYS A 7 -10.38 -9.14 24.10
CA LYS A 7 -10.68 -8.56 22.78
C LYS A 7 -12.14 -8.15 22.61
N MET A 8 -12.71 -7.52 23.64
CA MET A 8 -13.99 -6.83 23.46
C MET A 8 -13.78 -5.57 22.61
N VAL A 9 -14.12 -5.67 21.32
CA VAL A 9 -14.21 -4.51 20.44
C VAL A 9 -15.36 -3.64 20.94
N ARG A 10 -15.04 -2.48 21.53
CA ARG A 10 -16.04 -1.52 21.99
C ARG A 10 -16.57 -0.74 20.79
N VAL A 11 -17.73 -1.13 20.31
CA VAL A 11 -18.44 -0.45 19.21
C VAL A 11 -19.39 0.59 19.81
N PRO A 12 -19.37 1.86 19.36
CA PRO A 12 -20.37 2.84 19.75
C PRO A 12 -21.80 2.31 19.54
N LYS A 13 -22.72 2.64 20.47
CA LYS A 13 -24.08 2.07 20.47
C LYS A 13 -24.81 2.26 19.14
N GLU A 14 -24.69 3.43 18.52
CA GLU A 14 -25.31 3.75 17.23
C GLU A 14 -24.79 2.84 16.11
N MET A 15 -23.48 2.66 16.05
CA MET A 15 -22.84 1.78 15.07
C MET A 15 -23.19 0.30 15.34
N TYR A 16 -23.28 -0.11 16.60
CA TYR A 16 -23.71 -1.46 16.97
C TYR A 16 -25.12 -1.76 16.47
N LEU A 17 -26.06 -0.83 16.68
CA LEU A 17 -27.45 -0.96 16.21
C LEU A 17 -27.53 -0.98 14.68
N ALA A 18 -26.78 -0.10 14.01
CA ALA A 18 -26.74 -0.07 12.54
C ALA A 18 -26.22 -1.40 11.96
N ILE A 19 -25.13 -1.93 12.50
CA ILE A 19 -24.57 -3.23 12.07
C ILE A 19 -25.56 -4.36 12.35
N TYR A 20 -26.25 -4.32 13.49
CA TYR A 20 -27.24 -5.34 13.84
C TYR A 20 -28.40 -5.38 12.84
N GLU A 21 -28.89 -4.23 12.39
CA GLU A 21 -29.95 -4.17 11.37
C GLU A 21 -29.43 -4.66 10.00
N ILE A 22 -28.18 -4.35 9.63
CA ILE A 22 -27.55 -4.89 8.41
C ILE A 22 -27.45 -6.43 8.48
N ILE A 23 -27.03 -6.99 9.62
CA ILE A 23 -26.92 -8.46 9.79
C ILE A 23 -28.29 -9.13 9.65
N LYS A 24 -29.34 -8.52 10.19
CA LYS A 24 -30.72 -9.00 10.01
C LYS A 24 -31.19 -8.94 8.57
N GLU A 25 -30.82 -7.90 7.84
CA GLU A 25 -31.19 -7.72 6.44
C GLU A 25 -30.47 -8.71 5.52
N TYR A 26 -29.23 -9.09 5.88
CA TYR A 26 -28.40 -10.01 5.11
C TYR A 26 -27.96 -11.26 5.91
N PRO A 27 -28.91 -12.14 6.32
CA PRO A 27 -28.61 -13.27 7.19
C PRO A 27 -27.76 -14.36 6.52
N HIS A 28 -27.71 -14.39 5.19
CA HIS A 28 -26.96 -15.39 4.41
C HIS A 28 -25.44 -15.30 4.58
N TYR A 29 -24.92 -14.17 5.07
CA TYR A 29 -23.51 -14.03 5.42
C TYR A 29 -23.15 -14.67 6.78
N GLY A 30 -24.14 -15.08 7.58
CA GLY A 30 -23.93 -15.97 8.73
C GLY A 30 -23.33 -15.34 9.99
N TRP A 31 -23.21 -14.01 10.09
CA TRP A 31 -22.72 -13.36 11.32
C TRP A 31 -23.72 -13.52 12.46
N LYS A 32 -23.24 -13.94 13.64
CA LYS A 32 -24.07 -14.12 14.85
C LYS A 32 -24.40 -12.82 15.56
N GLY A 33 -23.71 -11.73 15.22
CA GLY A 33 -23.97 -10.40 15.76
C GLY A 33 -22.89 -9.38 15.41
N PRO A 34 -23.06 -8.11 15.82
CA PRO A 34 -22.20 -7.00 15.42
C PRO A 34 -20.73 -7.18 15.78
N SER A 35 -20.43 -7.80 16.93
CA SER A 35 -19.04 -8.04 17.35
C SER A 35 -18.30 -9.01 16.42
N GLU A 36 -19.00 -10.01 15.87
CA GLU A 36 -18.41 -10.95 14.90
C GLU A 36 -18.20 -10.27 13.54
N PHE A 37 -19.18 -9.49 13.10
CA PHE A 37 -19.06 -8.68 11.88
C PHE A 37 -17.86 -7.74 11.93
N VAL A 38 -17.70 -6.98 13.03
CA VAL A 38 -16.58 -6.04 13.16
C VAL A 38 -15.24 -6.76 13.21
N ARG A 39 -15.16 -7.90 13.92
CA ARG A 39 -13.93 -8.71 13.96
C ARG A 39 -13.54 -9.22 12.58
N ASP A 40 -14.51 -9.71 11.81
CA ASP A 40 -14.29 -10.19 10.45
C ASP A 40 -13.89 -9.05 9.50
N ALA A 41 -14.57 -7.91 9.58
CA ALA A 41 -14.24 -6.70 8.81
C ALA A 41 -12.80 -6.23 9.10
N ILE A 42 -12.41 -6.13 10.37
CA ILE A 42 -11.03 -5.78 10.76
C ILE A 42 -10.05 -6.83 10.23
N ARG A 43 -10.36 -8.13 10.34
CA ARG A 43 -9.49 -9.19 9.82
C ARG A 43 -9.27 -9.06 8.31
N ARG A 44 -10.33 -8.81 7.54
CA ARG A 44 -10.26 -8.59 6.09
C ARG A 44 -9.43 -7.36 5.77
N TYR A 45 -9.70 -6.25 6.44
CA TYR A 45 -8.95 -5.01 6.26
C TYR A 45 -7.45 -5.17 6.55
N VAL A 46 -7.09 -5.82 7.67
CA VAL A 46 -5.69 -6.12 8.00
C VAL A 46 -5.05 -7.04 6.96
N LYS A 47 -5.80 -8.02 6.44
CA LYS A 47 -5.31 -8.90 5.36
C LYS A 47 -5.05 -8.09 4.08
N GLU A 48 -5.96 -7.21 3.69
CA GLU A 48 -5.80 -6.33 2.53
C GLU A 48 -4.59 -5.40 2.67
N ILE A 49 -4.36 -4.81 3.86
CA ILE A 49 -3.17 -4.00 4.14
C ILE A 49 -1.90 -4.82 3.89
N LYS A 50 -1.82 -6.04 4.45
CA LYS A 50 -0.65 -6.92 4.26
C LYS A 50 -0.44 -7.34 2.81
N GLU A 51 -1.51 -7.61 2.08
CA GLU A 51 -1.44 -7.94 0.66
C GLU A 51 -0.93 -6.75 -0.14
N ARG A 52 -1.39 -5.52 0.16
CA ARG A 52 -0.87 -4.30 -0.44
C ARG A 52 0.61 -4.08 -0.12
N GLU A 53 1.02 -4.20 1.14
CA GLU A 53 2.43 -4.11 1.54
C GLU A 53 3.31 -5.09 0.75
N LEU A 54 2.84 -6.32 0.56
CA LEU A 54 3.59 -7.34 -0.19
C LEU A 54 3.69 -7.01 -1.69
N ILE A 55 2.64 -6.41 -2.27
CA ILE A 55 2.68 -5.91 -3.66
C ILE A 55 3.67 -4.76 -3.78
N LEU A 56 3.65 -3.80 -2.85
CA LEU A 56 4.55 -2.66 -2.85
C LEU A 56 6.02 -3.08 -2.66
N LYS A 57 6.31 -4.02 -1.74
CA LYS A 57 7.66 -4.57 -1.58
C LYS A 57 8.16 -5.26 -2.84
N LYS A 58 7.29 -5.97 -3.57
CA LYS A 58 7.64 -6.51 -4.89
C LYS A 58 7.92 -5.40 -5.90
N ALA A 59 7.09 -4.34 -5.89
CA ALA A 59 7.26 -3.19 -6.76
C ALA A 59 8.60 -2.48 -6.59
N MET A 60 9.02 -2.26 -5.35
CA MET A 60 10.32 -1.67 -5.01
C MET A 60 11.49 -2.45 -5.64
N GLY A 61 11.42 -3.79 -5.63
CA GLY A 61 12.50 -4.63 -6.17
C GLY A 61 12.70 -4.57 -7.69
N TYR A 62 11.68 -4.19 -8.47
CA TYR A 62 11.81 -4.04 -9.94
C TYR A 62 11.71 -2.57 -10.40
N MET A 63 11.51 -1.64 -9.47
CA MET A 63 11.34 -0.22 -9.77
C MET A 63 12.59 0.40 -10.43
N PRO A 64 13.83 0.15 -9.95
CA PRO A 64 15.03 0.71 -10.59
C PRO A 64 15.10 0.40 -12.09
N GLN A 65 14.89 -0.87 -12.47
CA GLN A 65 14.98 -1.31 -13.86
C GLN A 65 13.84 -0.74 -14.71
N LYS A 66 12.64 -0.61 -14.14
CA LYS A 66 11.49 -0.01 -14.84
C LYS A 66 11.68 1.50 -15.05
N ILE A 67 12.23 2.21 -14.06
CA ILE A 67 12.61 3.62 -14.19
C ILE A 67 13.68 3.77 -15.27
N GLU A 68 14.74 2.98 -15.23
CA GLU A 68 15.79 2.99 -16.25
C GLU A 68 15.20 2.83 -17.66
N SER A 69 14.34 1.83 -17.86
CA SER A 69 13.70 1.55 -19.14
C SER A 69 12.84 2.71 -19.63
N ILE A 70 12.16 3.44 -18.75
CA ILE A 70 11.36 4.60 -19.11
C ILE A 70 12.28 5.76 -19.48
N LEU A 71 13.26 6.07 -18.63
CA LEU A 71 14.16 7.21 -18.79
C LEU A 71 15.03 7.10 -20.03
N ARG A 72 15.48 5.91 -20.42
CA ARG A 72 16.23 5.66 -21.67
C ARG A 72 15.52 6.18 -22.94
N ASN A 73 14.19 6.40 -22.90
CA ASN A 73 13.46 6.98 -24.04
C ASN A 73 13.49 8.51 -24.07
N PHE A 74 13.92 9.16 -22.98
CA PHE A 74 13.86 10.61 -22.80
C PHE A 74 15.23 11.25 -22.54
N MET A 75 16.25 10.46 -22.19
CA MET A 75 17.61 10.92 -21.90
C MET A 75 18.66 9.88 -22.26
N ASP A 76 19.93 10.27 -22.13
CA ASP A 76 21.07 9.41 -22.40
C ASP A 76 21.08 8.15 -21.53
N GLU A 77 21.58 7.05 -22.10
CA GLU A 77 21.59 5.74 -21.45
C GLU A 77 22.44 5.73 -20.17
N GLU A 78 23.56 6.46 -20.15
CA GLU A 78 24.41 6.59 -18.96
C GLU A 78 23.68 7.32 -17.82
N ASP A 79 23.01 8.44 -18.12
CA ASP A 79 22.23 9.21 -17.16
C ASP A 79 21.06 8.40 -16.58
N ALA A 80 20.33 7.67 -17.44
CA ALA A 80 19.24 6.81 -17.01
C ALA A 80 19.74 5.68 -16.08
N ARG A 81 20.90 5.09 -16.41
CA ARG A 81 21.52 4.01 -15.63
C ARG A 81 22.04 4.50 -14.28
N GLU A 82 22.66 5.67 -14.24
CA GLU A 82 23.14 6.29 -13.00
C GLU A 82 21.97 6.52 -12.02
N MET A 83 20.83 7.03 -12.51
CA MET A 83 19.65 7.22 -11.66
C MET A 83 19.06 5.89 -11.17
N ALA A 84 19.01 4.87 -12.02
CA ALA A 84 18.55 3.55 -11.61
C ALA A 84 19.43 2.95 -10.51
N GLN A 85 20.75 3.08 -10.61
CA GLN A 85 21.68 2.62 -9.56
C GLN A 85 21.45 3.33 -8.23
N LYS A 86 21.28 4.67 -8.24
CA LYS A 86 20.96 5.43 -7.02
C LYS A 86 19.66 4.97 -6.37
N ILE A 87 18.68 4.57 -7.18
CA ILE A 87 17.38 4.07 -6.71
C ILE A 87 17.50 2.64 -6.17
N GLU A 88 18.37 1.81 -6.74
CA GLU A 88 18.66 0.46 -6.27
C GLU A 88 19.39 0.46 -4.91
N GLU A 89 20.16 1.52 -4.61
CA GLU A 89 20.86 1.71 -3.34
C GLU A 89 19.95 2.22 -2.20
N ILE A 90 18.68 2.50 -2.45
CA ILE A 90 17.73 2.93 -1.40
C ILE A 90 17.44 1.75 -0.47
N ASP A 91 17.87 1.86 0.78
CA ASP A 91 17.63 0.89 1.85
C ASP A 91 16.45 1.33 2.73
N GLU A 92 15.25 1.37 2.13
CA GLU A 92 14.01 1.69 2.84
C GLU A 92 13.03 0.52 2.77
N GLU A 93 12.49 0.11 3.91
CA GLU A 93 11.48 -0.95 3.99
C GLU A 93 10.04 -0.44 3.82
N ASP A 94 9.81 0.83 4.17
CA ASP A 94 8.52 1.49 4.02
C ASP A 94 8.36 2.02 2.59
N ALA A 95 7.22 1.73 1.97
CA ALA A 95 6.98 2.06 0.58
C ALA A 95 6.77 3.57 0.34
N GLU A 96 6.19 4.29 1.31
CA GLU A 96 6.01 5.74 1.20
C GLU A 96 7.35 6.46 1.32
N GLU A 97 8.18 6.03 2.28
CA GLU A 97 9.54 6.55 2.45
C GLU A 97 10.41 6.23 1.23
N TYR A 98 10.35 5.01 0.71
CA TYR A 98 11.04 4.62 -0.53
C TYR A 98 10.65 5.53 -1.70
N VAL A 99 9.35 5.80 -1.90
CA VAL A 99 8.91 6.72 -2.96
C VAL A 99 9.39 8.14 -2.76
N ALA A 100 9.37 8.66 -1.54
CA ALA A 100 9.89 9.99 -1.28
C ALA A 100 11.36 10.09 -1.73
N ARG A 101 12.18 9.07 -1.40
CA ARG A 101 13.59 8.99 -1.82
C ARG A 101 13.75 8.85 -3.34
N VAL A 102 12.90 8.06 -4.00
CA VAL A 102 12.88 7.97 -5.47
C VAL A 102 12.56 9.31 -6.11
N VAL A 103 11.55 10.03 -5.60
CA VAL A 103 11.17 11.36 -6.09
C VAL A 103 12.33 12.35 -5.92
N GLU A 104 13.03 12.30 -4.78
CA GLU A 104 14.21 13.14 -4.53
C GLU A 104 15.34 12.90 -5.53
N ILE A 105 15.58 11.65 -5.95
CA ILE A 105 16.59 11.33 -6.97
C ILE A 105 16.15 11.84 -8.35
N LEU A 106 14.87 11.66 -8.68
CA LEU A 106 14.34 11.98 -10.00
C LEU A 106 14.09 13.48 -10.23
N GLN A 107 13.74 14.23 -9.18
CA GLN A 107 13.36 15.65 -9.32
C GLN A 107 14.51 16.51 -9.86
N ASP A 108 15.76 16.15 -9.58
CA ASP A 108 16.95 16.88 -10.03
C ASP A 108 17.07 16.90 -11.56
N LYS A 109 16.53 15.86 -12.23
CA LYS A 109 16.60 15.70 -13.69
C LYS A 109 15.26 15.91 -14.40
N LEU A 110 14.15 15.53 -13.78
CA LEU A 110 12.81 15.55 -14.38
C LEU A 110 11.93 16.72 -13.92
N GLY A 111 12.32 17.39 -12.83
CA GLY A 111 11.47 18.31 -12.10
C GLY A 111 10.46 17.59 -11.17
N PRO A 112 9.94 18.31 -10.16
CA PRO A 112 9.22 17.71 -9.04
C PRO A 112 7.91 17.03 -9.46
N THR A 113 7.12 17.66 -10.34
CA THR A 113 5.81 17.13 -10.76
C THR A 113 5.92 15.81 -11.52
N LEU A 114 6.90 15.71 -12.42
CA LEU A 114 7.07 14.50 -13.24
C LEU A 114 7.70 13.37 -12.43
N ALA A 115 8.63 13.70 -11.54
CA ALA A 115 9.22 12.74 -10.59
C ALA A 115 8.14 12.09 -9.70
N GLU A 116 7.25 12.91 -9.13
CA GLU A 116 6.17 12.42 -8.27
C GLU A 116 5.17 11.53 -9.02
N LEU A 117 4.76 11.94 -10.23
CA LEU A 117 3.86 11.15 -11.07
C LEU A 117 4.48 9.80 -11.47
N LEU A 118 5.76 9.80 -11.85
CA LEU A 118 6.46 8.59 -12.26
C LEU A 118 6.60 7.61 -11.09
N ALA A 119 7.10 8.08 -9.94
CA ALA A 119 7.31 7.25 -8.76
C ALA A 119 5.99 6.63 -8.24
N ARG A 120 4.93 7.44 -8.15
CA ARG A 120 3.60 6.96 -7.71
C ARG A 120 3.02 5.92 -8.67
N ARG A 121 3.05 6.18 -9.99
CA ARG A 121 2.53 5.25 -11.01
C ARG A 121 3.24 3.89 -10.98
N LEU A 122 4.52 3.88 -10.61
CA LEU A 122 5.31 2.65 -10.53
C LEU A 122 5.01 1.82 -9.29
N LEU A 123 4.70 2.45 -8.15
CA LEU A 123 4.20 1.75 -6.95
C LEU A 123 2.76 1.26 -7.11
N GLU A 124 1.90 2.09 -7.70
CA GLU A 124 0.49 1.76 -7.89
C GLU A 124 0.30 0.57 -8.82
N GLY A 125 1.35 0.22 -9.60
CA GLY A 125 1.45 -0.99 -10.41
C GLY A 125 0.25 -1.12 -11.32
N GLU A 126 0.31 -0.55 -12.52
CA GLU A 126 -0.73 -0.68 -13.55
C GLU A 126 -1.49 -2.01 -13.44
N LEU A 127 -2.73 -1.90 -12.95
CA LEU A 127 -3.81 -2.88 -13.00
C LEU A 127 -4.15 -3.23 -14.45
#